data_AF-A0A9E4IZN8-F1
#
_entry.id   AF-A0A9E4IZN8-F1
#
_cell.length_a   1.000
_cell.length_b   1.000
_cell.length_c   1.000
_cell.angle_alpha   90.00
_cell.angle_beta   90.00
_cell.angle_gamma   90.00
#
_symmetry.space_group_name_H-M   'P 1'
#
loop_
_entity.id
_entity.type
_entity.pdbx_description
1 polymer ?
#
loop_
_entity_poly.entity_id
_entity_poly.type
_entity_poly.pdbx_seq_one_letter_code
_entity_poly.pdbx_strand_id
1 'polypeptide(L)'
;MIPSAYNNTLQVLQTPDHVVVVNEMIHDARIVPLDGRTHLAQSIRQWMGDSRGRWEGDTLVIETTNFTDKTSSFNPTIQSAVGTGSTLHLVERFTRIGAGTLRYEFTVDDPHTFTRPFSGVIPMTTADGPLFEYACHEGNYGMFNLLAGARAQETR
;
A
#
# COMPACT_ATOMS: atom_id res chain seq x y z
N MET A 1 -0.26 -0.77 -4.44
CA MET A 1 0.75 -1.76 -3.98
C MET A 1 1.60 -2.22 -5.15
N ILE A 2 2.24 -1.29 -5.85
CA ILE A 2 3.09 -1.60 -7.01
C ILE A 2 4.51 -1.86 -6.52
N PRO A 3 5.17 -2.98 -6.90
CA PRO A 3 6.54 -3.24 -6.51
C PRO A 3 7.49 -2.12 -6.94
N SER A 4 8.39 -1.74 -6.03
CA SER A 4 9.42 -0.72 -6.19
C SER A 4 10.80 -1.29 -5.85
N ALA A 5 11.85 -0.46 -5.89
CA ALA A 5 13.20 -0.85 -5.48
C ALA A 5 13.32 -1.17 -3.98
N TYR A 6 12.37 -0.70 -3.16
CA TYR A 6 12.31 -0.90 -1.72
C TYR A 6 10.84 -1.02 -1.26
N ASN A 7 10.61 -1.58 -0.07
CA ASN A 7 9.31 -1.62 0.60
C ASN A 7 8.20 -2.42 -0.14
N ASN A 8 8.57 -3.63 -0.57
CA ASN A 8 7.66 -4.54 -1.27
C ASN A 8 6.92 -5.50 -0.32
N THR A 9 7.31 -5.51 0.96
CA THR A 9 6.74 -6.40 1.96
C THR A 9 5.45 -5.80 2.52
N LEU A 10 4.44 -6.64 2.65
CA LEU A 10 3.17 -6.29 3.25
C LEU A 10 2.67 -7.45 4.10
N GLN A 11 2.02 -7.12 5.21
CA GLN A 11 1.33 -8.07 6.05
C GLN A 11 -0.17 -7.89 5.88
N VAL A 12 -0.86 -8.97 5.52
CA VAL A 12 -2.32 -9.01 5.53
C VAL A 12 -2.76 -9.81 6.75
N LEU A 13 -3.52 -9.16 7.62
CA LEU A 13 -4.14 -9.80 8.79
C LEU A 13 -5.66 -9.69 8.67
N GLN A 14 -6.36 -10.72 9.14
CA GLN A 14 -7.80 -10.81 9.03
C GLN A 14 -8.41 -11.19 10.37
N THR A 15 -9.44 -10.46 10.76
CA THR A 15 -10.40 -10.81 11.82
C THR A 15 -11.73 -11.20 11.18
N PRO A 16 -12.73 -11.67 11.95
CA PRO A 16 -14.06 -11.94 11.40
C PRO A 16 -14.72 -10.73 10.73
N ASP A 17 -14.36 -9.51 11.14
CA ASP A 17 -15.02 -8.26 10.76
C ASP A 17 -14.11 -7.25 10.02
N HIS A 18 -12.80 -7.49 9.95
CA HIS A 18 -11.85 -6.60 9.29
C HIS A 18 -10.74 -7.37 8.57
N VAL A 19 -10.19 -6.75 7.53
CA VAL A 19 -8.87 -7.04 7.00
C VAL A 19 -8.00 -5.81 7.23
N VAL A 20 -6.76 -6.00 7.66
CA VAL A 20 -5.78 -4.91 7.72
C VAL A 20 -4.62 -5.27 6.82
N VAL A 21 -4.26 -4.31 5.95
CA VAL A 21 -3.07 -4.38 5.11
C VAL A 21 -2.05 -3.42 5.70
N VAL A 22 -0.97 -3.97 6.22
CA VAL A 22 0.15 -3.21 6.79
C VAL A 22 1.29 -3.23 5.80
N ASN A 23 1.81 -2.06 5.47
CA ASN A 23 3.01 -1.90 4.67
C ASN A 23 4.21 -1.64 5.58
N GLU A 24 5.38 -2.18 5.22
CA GLU A 24 6.60 -2.10 6.06
C GLU A 24 6.98 -0.64 6.34
N MET A 25 7.17 0.15 5.28
CA MET A 25 7.58 1.54 5.38
C MET A 25 6.48 2.41 5.97
N ILE A 26 6.87 3.29 6.90
CA ILE A 26 5.98 4.27 7.57
C ILE A 26 4.87 3.62 8.43
N HIS A 27 4.80 2.29 8.51
CA HIS A 27 3.80 1.55 9.30
C HIS A 27 2.35 1.89 8.93
N ASP A 28 2.10 2.21 7.66
CA ASP A 28 0.75 2.52 7.19
C ASP A 28 -0.14 1.28 7.30
N ALA A 29 -1.16 1.37 8.15
CA ALA A 29 -2.14 0.32 8.38
C ALA A 29 -3.48 0.70 7.73
N ARG A 30 -3.82 0.05 6.62
CA ARG A 30 -5.11 0.22 5.97
C ARG A 30 -6.13 -0.75 6.56
N ILE A 31 -7.10 -0.21 7.29
CA ILE A 31 -8.18 -0.99 7.92
C ILE A 31 -9.37 -1.08 6.97
N VAL A 32 -9.81 -2.31 6.69
CA VAL A 32 -10.86 -2.62 5.72
C VAL A 32 -11.99 -3.39 6.43
N PRO A 33 -13.10 -2.71 6.78
CA PRO A 33 -14.27 -3.39 7.33
C PRO A 33 -14.90 -4.38 6.35
N LEU A 34 -15.36 -5.52 6.89
CA LEU A 34 -16.04 -6.60 6.17
C LEU A 34 -17.53 -6.74 6.53
N ASP A 35 -18.06 -5.87 7.39
CA ASP A 35 -19.40 -5.97 7.96
C ASP A 35 -20.52 -5.36 7.09
N GLY A 36 -20.19 -4.95 5.86
CA GLY A 36 -21.14 -4.38 4.92
C GLY A 36 -21.60 -2.96 5.26
N ARG A 37 -20.96 -2.27 6.22
CA ARG A 37 -21.28 -0.87 6.53
C ARG A 37 -21.05 0.02 5.31
N THR A 38 -21.87 1.04 5.13
CA THR A 38 -21.74 1.97 4.01
C THR A 38 -20.44 2.78 4.10
N HIS A 39 -19.99 3.32 2.96
CA HIS A 39 -18.89 4.28 2.94
C HIS A 39 -19.22 5.54 3.76
N LEU A 40 -18.18 6.23 4.19
CA LEU A 40 -18.27 7.56 4.80
C LEU A 40 -18.92 8.56 3.83
N ALA A 41 -19.55 9.58 4.39
CA ALA A 41 -20.08 10.68 3.59
C ALA A 41 -18.98 11.27 2.68
N GLN A 42 -19.33 11.63 1.45
CA GLN A 42 -18.38 12.13 0.43
C GLN A 42 -17.62 13.41 0.84
N SER A 43 -18.08 14.12 1.87
CA SER A 43 -17.39 15.28 2.46
C SER A 43 -16.22 14.89 3.37
N ILE A 44 -16.18 13.65 3.86
CA ILE A 44 -15.09 13.12 4.69
C ILE A 44 -14.10 12.41 3.76
N ARG A 45 -12.90 12.97 3.66
CA ARG A 45 -11.82 12.46 2.80
C ARG A 45 -10.63 12.03 3.64
N GLN A 46 -10.01 10.91 3.26
CA GLN A 46 -8.89 10.29 3.96
C GLN A 46 -7.70 10.08 3.02
N TRP A 47 -6.48 10.12 3.55
CA TRP A 47 -5.27 10.05 2.72
C TRP A 47 -5.14 8.71 1.98
N MET A 48 -5.51 7.62 2.66
CA MET A 48 -5.58 6.26 2.11
C MET A 48 -6.98 5.89 1.55
N GLY A 49 -7.91 6.84 1.53
CA GLY A 49 -9.31 6.60 1.20
C GLY A 49 -10.09 5.83 2.28
N ASP A 50 -11.38 5.64 2.04
CA ASP A 50 -12.31 4.86 2.87
C ASP A 50 -12.57 3.52 2.19
N SER A 51 -12.02 2.44 2.74
CA SER A 51 -12.13 1.10 2.17
C SER A 51 -13.33 0.31 2.73
N ARG A 52 -13.92 -0.55 1.89
CA ARG A 52 -14.93 -1.55 2.26
C ARG A 52 -14.61 -2.87 1.56
N GLY A 53 -14.59 -3.95 2.34
CA GLY A 53 -14.28 -5.28 1.85
C GLY A 53 -15.51 -6.19 1.81
N ARG A 54 -15.52 -7.12 0.87
CA ARG A 54 -16.47 -8.24 0.82
C ARG A 54 -15.82 -9.46 0.19
N TRP A 55 -16.35 -10.64 0.50
CA TRP A 55 -15.92 -11.88 -0.14
C TRP A 55 -16.83 -12.21 -1.33
N GLU A 56 -16.21 -12.50 -2.47
CA GLU A 56 -16.84 -13.07 -3.66
C GLU A 56 -16.23 -14.46 -3.89
N GLY A 57 -16.84 -15.48 -3.29
CA GLY A 57 -16.24 -16.82 -3.27
C GLY A 57 -14.94 -16.84 -2.45
N ASP A 58 -13.83 -17.15 -3.11
CA ASP A 58 -12.47 -17.18 -2.54
C ASP A 58 -11.70 -15.87 -2.73
N THR A 59 -12.35 -14.85 -3.29
CA THR A 59 -11.72 -13.56 -3.62
C THR A 59 -12.19 -12.48 -2.65
N LEU A 60 -11.24 -11.84 -1.98
CA LEU A 60 -11.50 -10.63 -1.21
C LEU A 60 -11.54 -9.44 -2.19
N VAL A 61 -12.68 -8.77 -2.27
CA VAL A 61 -12.86 -7.56 -3.06
C VAL A 61 -12.89 -6.37 -2.13
N ILE A 62 -12.01 -5.40 -2.37
CA ILE A 62 -11.92 -4.16 -1.61
C ILE A 62 -12.25 -3.02 -2.54
N GLU A 63 -13.27 -2.25 -2.19
CA GLU A 63 -13.60 -0.99 -2.85
C GLU A 63 -13.13 0.16 -1.96
N THR A 64 -12.43 1.13 -2.53
CA THR A 64 -11.94 2.30 -1.81
C THR A 64 -12.30 3.57 -2.56
N THR A 65 -12.88 4.53 -1.82
CA THR A 65 -13.30 5.84 -2.32
C THR A 65 -12.80 6.93 -1.37
N ASN A 66 -13.31 8.16 -1.53
CA ASN A 66 -13.10 9.26 -0.57
C ASN A 66 -11.62 9.60 -0.33
N PHE A 67 -10.76 9.44 -1.33
CA PHE A 67 -9.38 9.93 -1.25
C PHE A 67 -9.34 11.46 -1.16
N THR A 68 -8.30 11.99 -0.51
CA THR A 68 -8.00 13.42 -0.55
C THR A 68 -7.43 13.83 -1.91
N ASP A 69 -7.37 15.13 -2.15
CA ASP A 69 -6.68 15.75 -3.29
C ASP A 69 -5.14 15.74 -3.17
N LYS A 70 -4.61 15.17 -2.08
CA LYS A 70 -3.17 15.08 -1.76
C LYS A 70 -2.60 13.68 -2.06
N THR A 71 -3.38 12.83 -2.70
CA THR A 71 -3.01 11.47 -3.09
C THR A 71 -3.16 11.36 -4.59
N SER A 72 -2.14 10.87 -5.30
CA SER A 72 -2.25 10.71 -6.76
C SER A 72 -3.18 9.56 -7.14
N SER A 73 -3.88 9.70 -8.26
CA SER A 73 -4.80 8.69 -8.78
C SER A 73 -4.09 7.40 -9.18
N PHE A 74 -2.84 7.51 -9.63
CA PHE A 74 -1.96 6.38 -9.85
C PHE A 74 -0.50 6.78 -9.63
N ASN A 75 0.24 5.94 -8.90
CA ASN A 75 1.66 6.16 -8.61
C ASN A 75 2.41 4.82 -8.79
N PRO A 76 2.95 4.55 -9.99
CA PRO A 76 3.68 3.30 -10.25
C PRO A 76 5.14 3.34 -9.80
N THR A 77 5.74 4.53 -9.60
CA THR A 77 7.16 4.67 -9.24
C THR A 77 7.39 5.91 -8.39
N ILE A 78 8.50 5.97 -7.65
CA ILE A 78 8.88 7.15 -6.85
C ILE A 78 9.04 8.44 -7.67
N GLN A 79 9.19 8.32 -9.00
CA GLN A 79 9.38 9.45 -9.92
C GLN A 79 8.09 9.81 -10.68
N SER A 80 7.03 9.00 -10.56
CA SER A 80 5.83 9.14 -11.36
C SER A 80 4.58 9.06 -10.49
N ALA A 81 3.84 10.16 -10.47
CA ALA A 81 2.56 10.25 -9.80
C ALA A 81 1.61 11.04 -10.71
N VAL A 82 0.44 10.48 -11.02
CA VAL A 82 -0.50 11.02 -12.02
C VAL A 82 -1.86 11.24 -11.37
N GLY A 83 -2.46 12.41 -11.64
CA GLY A 83 -3.76 12.79 -11.11
C GLY A 83 -3.73 13.26 -9.65
N THR A 84 -4.89 13.69 -9.16
CA THR A 84 -5.08 14.25 -7.81
C THR A 84 -5.88 13.34 -6.88
N GLY A 85 -6.32 12.16 -7.33
CA GLY A 85 -7.04 11.18 -6.52
C GLY A 85 -8.44 11.61 -6.05
N SER A 86 -8.84 12.87 -6.22
CA SER A 86 -10.09 13.42 -5.70
C SER A 86 -11.35 12.70 -6.18
N THR A 87 -11.28 12.09 -7.36
CA THR A 87 -12.34 11.28 -7.98
C THR A 87 -11.92 9.83 -8.22
N LEU A 88 -10.86 9.38 -7.53
CA LEU A 88 -10.41 8.00 -7.59
C LEU A 88 -11.43 7.07 -6.92
N HIS A 89 -11.87 6.09 -7.70
CA HIS A 89 -12.51 4.86 -7.26
C HIS A 89 -11.54 3.71 -7.53
N LEU A 90 -11.13 3.02 -6.47
CA LEU A 90 -10.16 1.94 -6.54
C LEU A 90 -10.85 0.64 -6.16
N VAL A 91 -10.85 -0.34 -7.07
CA VAL A 91 -11.29 -1.70 -6.78
C VAL A 91 -10.09 -2.62 -6.79
N GLU A 92 -9.90 -3.36 -5.72
CA GLU A 92 -8.82 -4.33 -5.56
C GLU A 92 -9.40 -5.71 -5.31
N ARG A 93 -8.75 -6.74 -5.87
CA ARG A 93 -9.14 -8.14 -5.73
C ARG A 93 -7.92 -8.94 -5.27
N PHE A 94 -8.08 -9.69 -4.20
CA PHE A 94 -7.05 -10.57 -3.65
C PHE A 94 -7.58 -12.01 -3.70
N THR A 95 -6.96 -12.84 -4.54
CA THR A 95 -7.35 -14.25 -4.73
C THR A 95 -6.16 -15.15 -4.44
N ARG A 96 -6.31 -16.10 -3.53
CA ARG A 96 -5.25 -17.09 -3.24
C ARG A 96 -5.23 -18.15 -4.34
N ILE A 97 -4.23 -18.09 -5.22
CA ILE A 97 -4.12 -18.99 -6.39
C ILE A 97 -3.15 -20.17 -6.16
N GLY A 98 -2.53 -20.26 -4.99
CA GLY A 98 -1.60 -21.33 -4.63
C GLY A 98 -1.17 -21.28 -3.17
N ALA A 99 -0.36 -22.23 -2.74
CA ALA A 99 0.06 -22.37 -1.34
C ALA A 99 0.81 -21.14 -0.80
N GLY A 100 1.57 -20.45 -1.66
CA GLY A 100 2.35 -19.25 -1.33
C GLY A 100 2.19 -18.13 -2.35
N THR A 101 1.07 -18.10 -3.09
CA THR A 101 0.84 -17.10 -4.14
C THR A 101 -0.54 -16.47 -4.02
N LEU A 102 -0.55 -15.15 -3.95
CA LEU A 102 -1.74 -14.31 -3.96
C LEU A 102 -1.78 -13.52 -5.26
N ARG A 103 -2.85 -13.66 -6.03
CA ARG A 103 -3.11 -12.83 -7.20
C ARG A 103 -3.75 -11.53 -6.73
N TYR A 104 -3.04 -10.42 -6.86
CA TYR A 104 -3.56 -9.09 -6.62
C TYR A 104 -3.93 -8.44 -7.95
N GLU A 105 -5.18 -8.06 -8.08
CA GLU A 105 -5.69 -7.32 -9.23
C GLU A 105 -6.22 -5.98 -8.73
N PHE A 106 -6.04 -4.93 -9.53
CA PHE A 106 -6.60 -3.63 -9.21
C PHE A 106 -7.18 -2.99 -10.46
N THR A 107 -8.22 -2.19 -10.26
CA THR A 107 -8.83 -1.34 -11.27
C THR A 107 -8.82 0.09 -10.74
N VAL A 108 -8.18 0.98 -11.50
CA VAL A 108 -8.19 2.42 -11.24
C VAL A 108 -9.26 3.04 -12.13
N ASP A 109 -10.28 3.63 -11.51
CA ASP A 109 -11.27 4.46 -12.17
C ASP A 109 -11.18 5.88 -11.63
N ASP A 110 -10.67 6.79 -12.46
CA ASP A 110 -10.65 8.22 -12.15
C ASP A 110 -10.90 9.02 -13.44
N PRO A 111 -12.14 9.43 -13.72
CA PRO A 111 -12.51 10.08 -14.97
C PRO A 111 -11.95 11.50 -15.12
N HIS A 112 -11.47 12.13 -14.04
CA HIS A 112 -10.80 13.43 -14.14
C HIS A 112 -9.36 13.30 -14.62
N THR A 113 -8.74 12.14 -14.39
CA THR A 113 -7.33 11.89 -14.70
C THR A 113 -7.17 11.04 -15.96
N PHE A 114 -7.99 10.01 -16.14
CA PHE A 114 -7.88 9.02 -17.21
C PHE A 114 -9.11 9.01 -18.11
N THR A 115 -8.91 8.75 -19.41
CA THR A 115 -10.01 8.70 -20.38
C THR A 115 -10.89 7.45 -20.27
N ARG A 116 -10.40 6.41 -19.58
CA ARG A 116 -11.12 5.19 -19.26
C ARG A 116 -10.48 4.50 -18.05
N PRO A 117 -11.22 3.67 -17.31
CA PRO A 117 -10.64 2.81 -16.29
C PRO A 117 -9.58 1.88 -16.88
N PHE A 118 -8.57 1.55 -16.10
CA PHE A 118 -7.57 0.55 -16.45
C PHE A 118 -7.33 -0.41 -15.29
N SER A 119 -6.71 -1.55 -15.57
CA SER A 119 -6.45 -2.58 -14.57
C SER A 119 -5.05 -3.16 -14.70
N GLY A 120 -4.54 -3.67 -13.58
CA GLY A 120 -3.26 -4.35 -13.49
C GLY A 120 -3.35 -5.58 -12.62
N VAL A 121 -2.41 -6.50 -12.81
CA VAL A 121 -2.32 -7.76 -12.08
C VAL A 121 -0.90 -7.96 -11.61
N ILE A 122 -0.74 -8.29 -10.33
CA ILE A 122 0.55 -8.51 -9.69
C ILE A 122 0.47 -9.81 -8.90
N PRO A 123 1.24 -10.85 -9.27
CA PRO A 123 1.40 -12.01 -8.43
C PRO A 123 2.27 -11.63 -7.23
N MET A 124 1.74 -11.83 -6.02
CA MET A 124 2.45 -11.67 -4.77
C MET A 124 2.87 -13.04 -4.25
N THR A 125 4.13 -13.17 -3.83
CA THR A 125 4.66 -14.37 -3.20
C THR A 125 4.75 -14.16 -1.70
N THR A 126 4.49 -15.22 -0.92
CA THR A 126 4.73 -15.20 0.52
C THR A 126 6.20 -14.89 0.80
N ALA A 127 6.45 -13.99 1.76
CA ALA A 127 7.78 -13.72 2.30
C ALA A 127 8.03 -14.58 3.54
N ASP A 128 9.27 -15.01 3.73
CA ASP A 128 9.69 -15.74 4.92
C ASP A 128 10.03 -14.77 6.06
N GLY A 129 9.60 -15.11 7.28
CA GLY A 129 9.89 -14.33 8.47
C GLY A 129 8.87 -13.20 8.76
N PRO A 130 9.08 -12.46 9.86
CA PRO A 130 8.18 -11.38 10.25
C PRO A 130 8.39 -10.12 9.39
N LEU A 131 7.36 -9.27 9.35
CA LEU A 131 7.53 -7.88 8.93
C LEU A 131 8.35 -7.14 9.99
N PHE A 132 9.46 -6.51 9.61
CA PHE A 132 10.29 -5.75 10.53
C PHE A 132 9.75 -4.33 10.75
N GLU A 133 10.12 -3.73 11.88
CA GLU A 133 9.84 -2.33 12.16
C GLU A 133 10.61 -1.42 11.19
N TYR A 134 9.92 -0.43 10.62
CA TYR A 134 10.55 0.63 9.86
C TYR A 134 11.03 1.75 10.79
N ALA A 135 12.22 1.57 11.36
CA ALA A 135 12.87 2.58 12.19
C ALA A 135 14.07 3.19 11.44
N CYS A 136 14.04 4.50 11.18
CA CYS A 136 15.15 5.22 10.53
C CYS A 136 16.47 5.22 11.33
N HIS A 137 16.45 4.75 12.58
CA HIS A 137 17.58 4.88 13.50
C HIS A 137 18.28 3.55 13.81
N GLU A 138 17.61 2.41 13.63
CA GLU A 138 18.21 1.12 13.95
C GLU A 138 19.26 0.75 12.88
N GLY A 139 20.51 0.54 13.32
CA GLY A 139 21.64 0.33 12.40
C GLY A 139 22.18 1.60 11.71
N ASN A 140 21.81 2.81 12.16
CA ASN A 140 22.41 4.04 11.64
C ASN A 140 23.85 4.22 12.16
N TYR A 141 24.82 3.68 11.42
CA TYR A 141 26.24 3.89 11.64
C TYR A 141 26.77 5.19 11.02
N GLY A 142 25.90 6.08 10.53
CA GLY A 142 26.31 7.30 9.81
C GLY A 142 27.24 8.18 10.65
N MET A 143 26.89 8.43 11.91
CA MET A 143 27.74 9.20 12.82
C MET A 143 29.06 8.48 13.12
N PHE A 144 29.00 7.17 13.41
CA PHE A 144 30.18 6.37 13.68
C PHE A 144 31.16 6.36 12.49
N ASN A 145 30.64 6.12 11.29
CA ASN A 145 31.42 6.07 10.05
C ASN A 145 32.01 7.44 9.68
N LEU A 146 31.26 8.54 9.88
CA LEU A 146 31.76 9.91 9.70
C LEU A 146 32.95 10.20 10.63
N LEU A 147 32.81 9.88 11.92
CA LEU A 147 33.87 10.06 12.90
C LEU A 147 35.08 9.16 12.63
N ALA A 148 34.85 7.90 12.27
CA ALA A 148 35.91 6.97 11.89
C ALA A 148 36.68 7.45 10.65
N GLY A 149 35.97 7.97 9.64
CA GLY A 149 36.57 8.57 8.45
C GLY A 149 37.42 9.80 8.77
N ALA A 150 36.95 10.68 9.66
CA ALA A 150 37.72 11.84 10.11
C ALA A 150 39.00 11.42 10.86
N ARG A 151 38.93 10.43 11.75
CA ARG A 151 40.13 9.88 12.43
C ARG A 151 41.13 9.28 11.47
N ALA A 152 40.67 8.58 10.43
CA ALA A 152 41.56 8.07 9.40
C ALA A 152 42.28 9.19 8.62
N GLN A 153 41.63 10.34 8.39
CA GLN A 153 42.26 11.49 7.73
C GLN A 153 43.32 12.18 8.60
N GLU A 154 43.13 12.23 9.92
CA GLU A 154 44.12 12.80 10.87
C GLU A 154 45.44 12.02 10.90
N THR A 155 45.43 10.74 10.49
CA THR A 155 46.62 9.88 10.46
C THR A 155 47.44 9.97 9.17
N ARG A 156 47.04 10.82 8.22
CA ARG A 156 47.76 11.06 6.96
C ARG A 156 48.71 12.25 7.02
#